data_AF-A0A8T6E809-F1
#
_entry.id   AF-A0A8T6E809-F1
#
_cell.length_a   1.000
_cell.length_b   1.000
_cell.length_c   1.000
_cell.angle_alpha   90.00
_cell.angle_beta   90.00
_cell.angle_gamma   90.00
#
_symmetry.space_group_name_H-M   'P 1'
#
loop_
_entity.id
_entity.type
_entity.pdbx_description
1 polymer ?
#
loop_
_entity_poly.entity_id
_entity_poly.type
_entity_poly.pdbx_seq_one_letter_code
_entity_poly.pdbx_strand_id
1 'polypeptide(L)'
;TDFQRAAASEQLRVLGDQIGVPVYAEEREAPAPEIGKRALAEAERSGATAVVVDTRGAVALDDDFADELADLADEIDPTEVLIVVDAMTGQEAVTLAQDFDDAVEGTGIVVTKVDSDTRGGAVLSVREVTGLPVKFITTGERLEALEVFHPDRFASRILGMGDVVSLVEKAKETIGERDVQDVARRIQRGEFDLEDFLVQMQQVQEMGPLSGLLDMLPGAGQMKQQMQIPEIDERFWKHSEAIILSMTPAERRRPEIIDGSRRRRIASGCGMQPADVNRLLNQYREAKKLMQVMTSGKGPGGLGKLLGI
;
A
#
# COMPACT_ATOMS: atom_id res chain seq x y z
N THR A 1 -18.40 20.21 13.88
CA THR A 1 -18.79 21.08 15.01
C THR A 1 -17.60 21.82 15.61
N ASP A 2 -16.38 21.73 15.04
CA ASP A 2 -15.20 22.45 15.52
C ASP A 2 -15.18 23.93 15.08
N PHE A 3 -15.47 24.83 16.02
CA PHE A 3 -15.33 26.28 15.87
C PHE A 3 -14.08 26.84 16.55
N GLN A 4 -13.38 26.05 17.37
CA GLN A 4 -12.20 26.51 18.12
C GLN A 4 -10.97 26.58 17.21
N ARG A 5 -10.86 25.66 16.25
CA ARG A 5 -9.77 25.67 15.28
C ARG A 5 -10.10 26.59 14.11
N ALA A 6 -9.25 27.60 13.91
CA ALA A 6 -9.37 28.52 12.79
C ALA A 6 -9.44 27.77 11.45
N ALA A 7 -10.44 28.12 10.63
CA ALA A 7 -10.69 27.52 9.32
C ALA A 7 -10.98 26.00 9.31
N ALA A 8 -11.32 25.37 10.44
CA ALA A 8 -11.68 23.94 10.46
C ALA A 8 -12.83 23.60 9.51
N SER A 9 -13.91 24.39 9.54
CA SER A 9 -15.05 24.22 8.63
C SER A 9 -14.67 24.39 7.16
N GLU A 10 -13.75 25.30 6.84
CA GLU A 10 -13.29 25.52 5.45
C GLU A 10 -12.39 24.39 4.98
N GLN A 11 -11.49 23.90 5.84
CA GLN A 11 -10.68 22.71 5.55
C GLN A 11 -11.56 21.49 5.26
N LEU A 12 -12.61 21.30 6.05
CA LEU A 12 -13.55 20.20 5.86
C LEU A 12 -14.33 20.35 4.55
N ARG A 13 -14.77 21.56 4.18
CA ARG A 13 -15.41 21.83 2.88
C ARG A 13 -14.49 21.53 1.71
N VAL A 14 -13.23 21.98 1.75
CA VAL A 14 -12.24 21.67 0.72
C VAL A 14 -12.03 20.16 0.59
N LEU A 15 -11.96 19.44 1.71
CA LEU A 15 -11.84 17.99 1.70
C LEU A 15 -13.08 17.31 1.08
N GLY A 16 -14.28 17.74 1.49
CA GLY A 16 -15.54 17.25 0.94
C GLY A 16 -15.65 17.46 -0.57
N ASP A 17 -15.28 18.65 -1.05
CA ASP A 17 -15.25 18.97 -2.48
C ASP A 17 -14.29 18.07 -3.27
N GLN A 18 -13.13 17.72 -2.69
CA GLN A 18 -12.15 16.83 -3.33
C GLN A 18 -12.70 15.41 -3.53
N ILE A 19 -13.51 14.91 -2.59
CA ILE A 19 -14.06 13.54 -2.63
C ILE A 19 -15.52 13.49 -3.10
N GLY A 20 -16.11 14.64 -3.44
CA GLY A 20 -17.51 14.75 -3.88
C GLY A 20 -18.52 14.45 -2.77
N VAL A 21 -18.18 14.72 -1.51
CA VAL A 21 -19.06 14.55 -0.34
C VAL A 21 -19.56 15.92 0.14
N PRO A 22 -20.88 16.14 0.20
CA PRO A 22 -21.44 17.39 0.73
C PRO A 22 -21.06 17.61 2.19
N VAL A 23 -20.68 18.84 2.53
CA VAL A 23 -20.31 19.23 3.90
C VAL A 23 -21.30 20.26 4.43
N TYR A 24 -21.95 19.93 5.53
CA TYR A 24 -22.74 20.87 6.30
C TYR A 24 -21.85 21.55 7.35
N ALA A 25 -21.77 22.88 7.32
CA ALA A 25 -21.05 23.65 8.32
C ALA A 25 -21.73 25.00 8.52
N GLU A 26 -21.94 25.38 9.79
CA GLU A 26 -22.53 26.65 10.20
C GLU A 26 -21.56 27.81 9.96
N GLU A 27 -22.10 28.98 9.60
CA GLU A 27 -21.28 30.19 9.39
C GLU A 27 -20.88 30.88 10.71
N ARG A 28 -21.61 30.58 11.79
CA ARG A 28 -21.41 31.17 13.10
C ARG A 28 -21.31 30.08 14.15
N GLU A 29 -20.54 30.37 15.19
CA GLU A 29 -20.43 29.51 16.35
C GLU A 29 -21.80 29.30 17.00
N ALA A 30 -22.08 28.04 17.29
CA ALA A 30 -23.27 27.57 17.98
C ALA A 30 -22.88 26.32 18.79
N PRO A 31 -23.67 25.94 19.82
CA PRO A 31 -23.41 24.72 20.58
C PRO A 31 -23.39 23.48 19.67
N ALA A 32 -22.45 22.56 19.92
CA ALA A 32 -22.31 21.35 19.11
C ALA A 32 -23.63 20.55 18.94
N PRO A 33 -24.45 20.32 19.99
CA PRO A 33 -25.71 19.60 19.86
C PRO A 33 -26.69 20.26 18.89
N GLU A 34 -26.80 21.60 18.92
CA GLU A 34 -27.68 22.31 17.98
C GLU A 34 -27.22 22.16 16.52
N ILE A 35 -25.91 22.17 16.30
CA ILE A 35 -25.32 21.96 14.97
C ILE A 35 -25.61 20.53 14.51
N GLY A 36 -25.44 19.54 15.38
CA GLY A 36 -25.75 18.13 15.11
C GLY A 36 -27.20 17.94 14.68
N LYS A 37 -28.16 18.49 15.45
CA LYS A 37 -29.58 18.47 15.12
C LYS A 37 -29.89 19.05 13.74
N ARG A 38 -29.33 20.23 13.43
CA ARG A 38 -29.54 20.88 12.13
C ARG A 38 -28.88 20.12 10.99
N ALA A 39 -27.70 19.54 11.22
CA ALA A 39 -26.99 18.70 10.25
C ALA A 39 -27.78 17.44 9.89
N LEU A 40 -28.38 16.77 10.89
CA LEU A 40 -29.24 15.61 10.65
C LEU A 40 -30.48 15.98 9.82
N ALA A 41 -31.14 17.09 10.14
CA ALA A 41 -32.27 17.57 9.35
C ALA A 41 -31.88 17.90 7.89
N GLU A 42 -30.66 18.39 7.64
CA GLU A 42 -30.15 18.57 6.28
C GLU A 42 -29.81 17.25 5.57
N ALA A 43 -29.21 16.30 6.29
CA ALA A 43 -28.92 14.97 5.79
C ALA A 43 -30.20 14.24 5.35
N GLU A 44 -31.27 14.32 6.15
CA GLU A 44 -32.58 13.77 5.81
C GLU A 44 -33.17 14.43 4.55
N ARG A 45 -33.11 15.76 4.47
CA ARG A 45 -33.63 16.51 3.31
C ARG A 45 -32.88 16.22 2.02
N SER A 46 -31.57 15.98 2.11
CA SER A 46 -30.71 15.65 0.97
C SER A 46 -30.75 14.17 0.59
N GLY A 47 -31.38 13.31 1.40
CA GLY A 47 -31.43 11.87 1.19
C GLY A 47 -30.08 11.18 1.43
N ALA A 48 -29.24 11.75 2.29
CA ALA A 48 -27.97 11.15 2.68
C ALA A 48 -28.21 9.82 3.40
N THR A 49 -27.42 8.80 3.05
CA THR A 49 -27.50 7.46 3.67
C THR A 49 -26.53 7.27 4.83
N ALA A 50 -25.58 8.19 4.98
CA ALA A 50 -24.59 8.20 6.05
C ALA A 50 -24.22 9.64 6.39
N VAL A 51 -23.97 9.91 7.66
CA VAL A 51 -23.54 11.21 8.18
C VAL A 51 -22.30 10.99 9.04
N VAL A 52 -21.27 11.80 8.80
CA VAL A 52 -20.06 11.82 9.62
C VAL A 52 -20.00 13.17 10.31
N VAL A 53 -19.95 13.17 11.63
CA VAL A 53 -19.86 14.39 12.44
C VAL A 53 -18.43 14.52 12.95
N ASP A 54 -17.70 15.50 12.42
CA ASP A 54 -16.36 15.86 12.89
C ASP A 54 -16.46 16.78 14.11
N THR A 55 -15.93 16.34 15.25
CA THR A 55 -15.93 17.09 16.52
C THR A 55 -14.59 17.78 16.74
N ARG A 56 -14.54 18.73 17.69
CA ARG A 56 -13.25 19.33 18.06
C ARG A 56 -12.36 18.28 18.71
N GLY A 57 -11.05 18.33 18.45
CA GLY A 57 -10.08 17.52 19.18
C GLY A 57 -9.69 18.15 20.51
N ALA A 58 -9.20 17.35 21.46
CA ALA A 58 -8.61 17.85 22.69
C ALA A 58 -7.38 17.03 23.10
N VAL A 59 -6.51 17.65 23.90
CA VAL A 59 -5.32 16.99 24.49
C VAL A 59 -5.65 16.41 25.88
N ALA A 60 -6.72 16.92 26.49
CA ALA A 60 -7.32 16.43 27.73
C ALA A 60 -8.83 16.64 27.65
N LEU A 61 -9.61 15.78 28.29
CA LEU A 61 -11.05 15.94 28.42
C LEU A 61 -11.34 16.66 29.74
N ASP A 62 -11.88 17.87 29.67
CA ASP A 62 -12.43 18.57 30.82
C ASP A 62 -13.94 18.32 30.94
N ASP A 63 -14.50 18.58 32.13
CA ASP A 63 -15.91 18.31 32.43
C ASP A 63 -16.86 19.04 31.46
N ASP A 64 -16.57 20.31 31.14
CA ASP A 64 -17.39 21.11 30.22
C ASP A 64 -17.40 20.51 28.80
N PHE A 65 -16.26 19.98 28.34
CA PHE A 65 -16.19 19.32 27.04
C PHE A 65 -16.81 17.93 27.04
N ALA A 66 -16.66 17.17 28.12
CA ALA A 66 -17.31 15.87 28.27
C ALA A 66 -18.84 16.02 28.20
N ASP A 67 -19.39 17.00 28.93
CA ASP A 67 -20.82 17.30 28.93
C ASP A 67 -21.29 17.74 27.52
N GLU A 68 -20.53 18.59 26.83
CA GLU A 68 -20.87 19.00 25.45
C GLU A 68 -20.89 17.81 24.47
N LEU A 69 -19.98 16.85 24.62
CA LEU A 69 -19.94 15.66 23.77
C LEU A 69 -21.06 14.68 24.10
N ALA A 70 -21.38 14.49 25.37
CA ALA A 70 -22.51 13.68 25.81
C ALA A 70 -23.83 14.27 25.29
N ASP A 71 -24.04 15.58 25.45
CA ASP A 71 -25.22 16.27 24.92
C ASP A 71 -25.31 16.14 23.39
N LEU A 72 -24.18 16.19 22.69
CA LEU A 72 -24.14 16.02 21.24
C LEU A 72 -24.53 14.59 20.85
N ALA A 73 -23.95 13.59 21.53
CA ALA A 73 -24.25 12.18 21.30
C ALA A 73 -25.73 11.87 21.55
N ASP A 74 -26.29 12.36 22.66
CA ASP A 74 -27.72 12.21 22.99
C ASP A 74 -28.64 12.86 21.95
N GLU A 75 -28.26 14.02 21.40
CA GLU A 75 -29.07 14.73 20.40
C GLU A 75 -29.01 14.05 19.01
N ILE A 76 -27.89 13.42 18.64
CA ILE A 76 -27.72 12.80 17.31
C ILE A 76 -27.94 11.29 17.27
N ASP A 77 -27.96 10.61 18.43
CA ASP A 77 -28.11 9.15 18.58
C ASP A 77 -27.22 8.36 17.59
N PRO A 78 -25.87 8.50 17.69
CA PRO A 78 -24.96 7.98 16.68
C PRO A 78 -24.90 6.46 16.70
N THR A 79 -24.92 5.85 15.51
CA THR A 79 -24.76 4.38 15.38
C THR A 79 -23.34 3.92 15.72
N GLU A 80 -22.34 4.75 15.45
CA GLU A 80 -20.93 4.49 15.78
C GLU A 80 -20.29 5.78 16.31
N VAL A 81 -19.53 5.65 17.40
CA VAL A 81 -18.71 6.70 18.00
C VAL A 81 -17.26 6.24 17.91
N LEU A 82 -16.48 6.91 17.05
CA LEU A 82 -15.11 6.52 16.74
C LEU A 82 -14.11 7.43 17.45
N ILE A 83 -13.35 6.86 18.39
CA ILE A 83 -12.29 7.58 19.10
C ILE A 83 -11.02 7.57 18.25
N VAL A 84 -10.54 8.76 17.87
CA VAL A 84 -9.36 8.92 17.02
C VAL A 84 -8.13 9.19 17.88
N VAL A 85 -7.14 8.30 17.79
CA VAL A 85 -5.89 8.39 18.55
C VAL A 85 -4.67 8.45 17.63
N ASP A 86 -3.62 9.11 18.07
CA ASP A 86 -2.34 9.18 17.37
C ASP A 86 -1.39 8.11 17.90
N ALA A 87 -0.83 7.28 17.01
CA ALA A 87 0.11 6.22 17.35
C ALA A 87 1.39 6.73 18.03
N MET A 88 1.79 7.98 17.78
CA MET A 88 3.01 8.58 18.33
C MET A 88 2.87 9.02 19.79
N THR A 89 1.66 9.31 20.25
CA THR A 89 1.41 9.92 21.57
C THR A 89 1.66 8.97 22.76
N GLY A 90 1.88 7.68 22.50
CA GLY A 90 2.32 6.72 23.51
C GLY A 90 1.26 6.46 24.59
N GLN A 91 1.65 6.50 25.87
CA GLN A 91 0.75 6.18 26.98
C GLN A 91 -0.31 7.26 27.25
N GLU A 92 -0.05 8.53 26.93
CA GLU A 92 -1.02 9.62 27.16
C GLU A 92 -2.28 9.45 26.31
N ALA A 93 -2.13 8.97 25.07
CA ALA A 93 -3.28 8.65 24.21
C ALA A 93 -4.15 7.51 24.75
N VAL A 94 -3.58 6.62 25.57
CA VAL A 94 -4.32 5.50 26.16
C VAL A 94 -5.27 6.00 27.25
N THR A 95 -4.77 6.87 28.14
CA THR A 95 -5.60 7.50 29.17
C THR A 95 -6.68 8.35 28.52
N LEU A 96 -6.31 9.18 27.55
CA LEU A 96 -7.26 10.06 26.87
C LEU A 96 -8.37 9.25 26.17
N ALA A 97 -8.02 8.15 25.50
CA ALA A 97 -9.02 7.29 24.87
C ALA A 97 -9.98 6.67 25.89
N GLN A 98 -9.52 6.34 27.10
CA GLN A 98 -10.39 5.86 28.17
C GLN A 98 -11.33 6.98 28.65
N ASP A 99 -10.80 8.19 28.87
CA ASP A 99 -11.62 9.32 29.34
C ASP A 99 -12.73 9.65 28.32
N PHE A 100 -12.43 9.60 27.02
CA PHE A 100 -13.44 9.75 25.97
C PHE A 100 -14.44 8.59 25.94
N ASP A 101 -13.98 7.34 26.08
CA ASP A 101 -14.87 6.19 26.11
C ASP A 101 -15.85 6.24 27.28
N ASP A 102 -15.36 6.62 28.46
CA ASP A 102 -16.17 6.79 29.67
C ASP A 102 -17.21 7.92 29.52
N ALA A 103 -16.95 8.93 28.68
CA ALA A 103 -17.84 10.07 28.48
C ALA A 103 -18.91 9.86 27.39
N VAL A 104 -18.56 9.19 26.28
CA VAL A 104 -19.44 9.07 25.10
C VAL A 104 -19.76 7.64 24.67
N GLU A 105 -19.31 6.63 25.43
CA GLU A 105 -19.49 5.21 25.13
C GLU A 105 -19.06 4.86 23.69
N GLY A 106 -17.74 4.86 23.46
CA GLY A 106 -17.16 4.62 22.15
C GLY A 106 -17.55 3.25 21.58
N THR A 107 -17.66 3.15 20.25
CA THR A 107 -17.96 1.88 19.57
C THR A 107 -16.74 1.32 18.82
N GLY A 108 -15.71 2.13 18.63
CA GLY A 108 -14.48 1.73 17.99
C GLY A 108 -13.39 2.79 18.00
N ILE A 109 -12.19 2.37 17.61
CA ILE A 109 -11.01 3.22 17.59
C ILE A 109 -10.49 3.38 16.15
N VAL A 110 -10.02 4.57 15.83
CA VAL A 110 -9.21 4.87 14.65
C VAL A 110 -7.80 5.25 15.11
N VAL A 111 -6.78 4.52 14.65
CA VAL A 111 -5.39 4.85 15.01
C VAL A 111 -4.67 5.50 13.83
N THR A 112 -4.21 6.71 14.02
CA THR A 112 -3.54 7.49 12.97
C THR A 112 -2.02 7.40 13.06
N LYS A 113 -1.32 7.72 11.95
CA LYS A 113 0.16 7.85 11.87
C LYS A 113 0.94 6.58 12.21
N VAL A 114 0.42 5.43 11.78
CA VAL A 114 0.97 4.09 12.02
C VAL A 114 2.15 3.76 11.08
N ASP A 115 2.49 4.67 10.18
CA ASP A 115 3.63 4.60 9.27
C ASP A 115 4.98 4.92 9.93
N SER A 116 4.95 5.59 11.08
CA SER A 116 6.14 5.93 11.84
C SER A 116 6.65 4.74 12.67
N ASP A 117 7.94 4.79 13.07
CA ASP A 117 8.78 3.84 13.85
C ASP A 117 8.17 3.30 15.19
N THR A 118 6.88 3.52 15.41
CA THR A 118 6.07 2.98 16.47
C THR A 118 5.80 1.50 16.22
N ARG A 119 6.33 0.63 17.08
CA ARG A 119 6.19 -0.84 17.03
C ARG A 119 4.77 -1.33 17.36
N GLY A 120 3.74 -0.61 16.91
CA GLY A 120 2.32 -0.90 17.13
C GLY A 120 1.85 -0.96 18.59
N GLY A 121 2.69 -0.56 19.54
CA GLY A 121 2.40 -0.61 20.96
C GLY A 121 1.24 0.30 21.38
N ALA A 122 1.02 1.43 20.68
CA ALA A 122 -0.13 2.31 20.94
C ALA A 122 -1.46 1.60 20.62
N VAL A 123 -1.56 0.93 19.47
CA VAL A 123 -2.77 0.18 19.07
C VAL A 123 -3.13 -0.91 20.10
N LEU A 124 -2.11 -1.65 20.57
CA LEU A 124 -2.31 -2.69 21.58
C LEU A 124 -2.72 -2.10 22.93
N SER A 125 -2.06 -1.02 23.36
CA SER A 125 -2.34 -0.40 24.66
C SER A 125 -3.73 0.22 24.72
N VAL A 126 -4.16 0.95 23.68
CA VAL A 126 -5.48 1.57 23.64
C VAL A 126 -6.57 0.51 23.64
N ARG A 127 -6.42 -0.57 22.85
CA ARG A 127 -7.37 -1.68 22.84
C ARG A 127 -7.46 -2.39 24.19
N GLU A 128 -6.32 -2.63 24.85
CA GLU A 128 -6.29 -3.33 26.14
C GLU A 128 -7.00 -2.54 27.23
N VAL A 129 -6.88 -1.21 27.21
CA VAL A 129 -7.46 -0.33 28.23
C VAL A 129 -8.95 -0.08 27.97
N THR A 130 -9.30 0.37 26.77
CA THR A 130 -10.71 0.69 26.41
C THR A 130 -11.56 -0.55 26.12
N GLY A 131 -10.96 -1.67 25.75
CA GLY A 131 -11.68 -2.85 25.26
C GLY A 131 -12.32 -2.68 23.88
N LEU A 132 -12.27 -1.48 23.29
CA LEU A 132 -12.90 -1.17 22.02
C LEU A 132 -12.18 -1.80 20.81
N PRO A 133 -12.91 -2.22 19.77
CA PRO A 133 -12.30 -2.71 18.55
C PRO A 133 -11.66 -1.57 17.75
N VAL A 134 -10.42 -1.78 17.32
CA VAL A 134 -9.78 -0.89 16.32
C VAL A 134 -10.40 -1.18 14.96
N LYS A 135 -11.06 -0.17 14.37
CA LYS A 135 -11.80 -0.30 13.10
C LYS A 135 -10.94 0.11 11.91
N PHE A 136 -10.18 1.19 12.05
CA PHE A 136 -9.37 1.77 10.98
C PHE A 136 -7.98 2.19 11.47
N ILE A 137 -7.03 2.24 10.54
CA ILE A 137 -5.71 2.81 10.75
C ILE A 137 -5.34 3.76 9.61
N THR A 138 -4.44 4.71 9.87
CA THR A 138 -3.83 5.51 8.79
C THR A 138 -2.32 5.27 8.69
N THR A 139 -1.83 5.11 7.46
CA THR A 139 -0.40 4.91 7.17
C THR A 139 0.21 6.11 6.41
N GLY A 140 -0.38 7.29 6.57
CA GLY A 140 0.05 8.51 5.90
C GLY A 140 -1.00 9.61 5.97
N GLU A 141 -0.73 10.73 5.30
CA GLU A 141 -1.54 11.96 5.38
C GLU A 141 -2.56 12.09 4.24
N ARG A 142 -2.45 11.27 3.19
CA ARG A 142 -3.37 11.35 2.04
C ARG A 142 -4.65 10.58 2.30
N LEU A 143 -5.70 10.93 1.55
CA LEU A 143 -7.02 10.28 1.61
C LEU A 143 -6.94 8.75 1.43
N GLU A 144 -6.05 8.29 0.56
CA GLU A 144 -5.89 6.85 0.26
C GLU A 144 -5.14 6.09 1.37
N ALA A 145 -4.63 6.78 2.39
CA ALA A 145 -3.87 6.18 3.48
C ALA A 145 -4.75 5.66 4.62
N LEU A 146 -6.07 5.84 4.58
CA LEU A 146 -7.02 5.25 5.52
C LEU A 146 -7.30 3.80 5.12
N GLU A 147 -6.93 2.86 6.00
CA GLU A 147 -7.08 1.42 5.78
C GLU A 147 -7.97 0.79 6.86
N VAL A 148 -8.71 -0.25 6.49
CA VAL A 148 -9.42 -1.10 7.46
C VAL A 148 -8.39 -1.83 8.33
N PHE A 149 -8.61 -1.84 9.64
CA PHE A 149 -7.72 -2.53 10.55
C PHE A 149 -7.89 -4.04 10.45
N HIS A 150 -6.78 -4.74 10.15
CA HIS A 150 -6.70 -6.18 10.13
C HIS A 150 -5.69 -6.65 11.19
N PRO A 151 -6.13 -7.24 12.32
CA PRO A 151 -5.25 -7.66 13.40
C PRO A 151 -4.10 -8.57 12.95
N ASP A 152 -4.38 -9.53 12.07
CA ASP A 152 -3.37 -10.48 11.59
C ASP A 152 -2.27 -9.81 10.74
N ARG A 153 -2.67 -8.87 9.87
CA ARG A 153 -1.73 -8.08 9.04
C ARG A 153 -0.91 -7.14 9.92
N PHE A 154 -1.56 -6.52 10.90
CA PHE A 154 -0.90 -5.61 11.83
C PHE A 154 0.11 -6.34 12.73
N ALA A 155 -0.27 -7.48 13.30
CA ALA A 155 0.62 -8.34 14.08
C ALA A 155 1.82 -8.82 13.23
N SER A 156 1.57 -9.21 11.98
CA SER A 156 2.63 -9.59 11.05
C SER A 156 3.59 -8.42 10.80
N ARG A 157 3.08 -7.20 10.58
CA ARG A 157 3.89 -5.98 10.42
C ARG A 157 4.76 -5.70 11.65
N ILE A 158 4.20 -5.80 12.87
CA ILE A 158 4.96 -5.64 14.12
C ILE A 158 6.06 -6.69 14.27
N LEU A 159 5.74 -7.95 13.97
CA LEU A 159 6.67 -9.07 14.10
C LEU A 159 7.73 -9.13 12.98
N GLY A 160 7.75 -8.15 12.06
CA GLY A 160 8.66 -8.14 10.91
C GLY A 160 8.39 -9.27 9.91
N MET A 161 7.26 -9.97 10.04
CA MET A 161 6.79 -11.02 9.11
C MET A 161 5.83 -10.47 8.05
N GLY A 162 5.38 -9.22 8.20
CA GLY A 162 4.41 -8.54 7.35
C GLY A 162 4.90 -8.30 5.93
N ASP A 163 6.21 -8.23 5.73
CA ASP A 163 6.78 -8.09 4.39
C ASP A 163 6.60 -9.37 3.58
N VAL A 164 6.72 -10.56 4.17
CA VAL A 164 6.63 -11.82 3.41
C VAL A 164 5.19 -12.17 3.04
N VAL A 165 4.25 -11.97 3.97
CA VAL A 165 2.83 -12.29 3.72
C VAL A 165 2.20 -11.27 2.78
N SER A 166 2.49 -9.97 2.95
CA SER A 166 2.00 -8.93 2.05
C SER A 166 2.65 -9.00 0.67
N LEU A 167 3.94 -9.37 0.56
CA LEU A 167 4.58 -9.66 -0.73
C LEU A 167 3.93 -10.86 -1.42
N VAL A 168 3.53 -11.89 -0.67
CA VAL A 168 2.82 -13.05 -1.23
C VAL A 168 1.37 -12.70 -1.62
N GLU A 169 0.67 -11.87 -0.85
CA GLU A 169 -0.70 -11.42 -1.17
C GLU A 169 -0.72 -10.43 -2.35
N LYS A 170 0.20 -9.45 -2.38
CA LYS A 170 0.33 -8.48 -3.48
C LYS A 170 0.89 -9.14 -4.75
N ALA A 171 1.75 -10.17 -4.60
CA ALA A 171 2.10 -11.06 -5.70
C ALA A 171 0.91 -11.92 -6.17
N LYS A 172 -0.02 -12.33 -5.29
CA LYS A 172 -1.24 -13.06 -5.67
C LYS A 172 -2.31 -12.19 -6.32
N GLU A 173 -2.45 -10.93 -5.92
CA GLU A 173 -3.40 -9.98 -6.51
C GLU A 173 -2.93 -9.47 -7.88
N THR A 174 -1.61 -9.26 -8.04
CA THR A 174 -1.04 -8.77 -9.30
C THR A 174 -0.75 -9.91 -10.28
N ILE A 175 -0.45 -11.11 -9.76
CA ILE A 175 -0.22 -12.30 -10.57
C ILE A 175 -1.43 -13.21 -10.36
N GLY A 176 -2.47 -13.02 -11.18
CA GLY A 176 -3.69 -13.82 -11.11
C GLY A 176 -3.35 -15.32 -11.01
N GLU A 177 -3.99 -16.03 -10.07
CA GLU A 177 -3.70 -17.44 -9.72
C GLU A 177 -3.70 -18.42 -10.93
N ARG A 178 -4.26 -18.00 -12.07
CA ARG A 178 -4.26 -18.76 -13.33
C ARG A 178 -2.91 -18.74 -14.07
N ASP A 179 -2.17 -17.63 -14.06
CA ASP A 179 -0.94 -17.49 -14.85
C ASP A 179 0.28 -18.16 -14.20
N VAL A 180 0.38 -18.16 -12.86
CA VAL A 180 1.53 -18.77 -12.15
C VAL A 180 1.65 -20.26 -12.47
N GLN A 181 0.53 -20.99 -12.53
CA GLN A 181 0.54 -22.43 -12.81
C GLN A 181 0.82 -22.76 -14.27
N ASP A 182 0.39 -21.90 -15.20
CA ASP A 182 0.66 -22.09 -16.64
C ASP A 182 2.10 -21.72 -16.99
N VAL A 183 2.62 -20.64 -16.43
CA VAL A 183 4.04 -20.24 -16.53
C VAL A 183 4.92 -21.31 -15.89
N ALA A 184 4.61 -21.78 -14.67
CA ALA A 184 5.37 -22.85 -14.02
C ALA A 184 5.37 -24.16 -14.84
N ARG A 185 4.23 -24.55 -15.43
CA ARG A 185 4.13 -25.73 -16.30
C ARG A 185 4.93 -25.59 -17.58
N ARG A 186 4.93 -24.42 -18.22
CA ARG A 186 5.71 -24.14 -19.44
C ARG A 186 7.21 -24.09 -19.15
N ILE A 187 7.61 -23.51 -18.02
CA ILE A 187 9.01 -23.51 -17.56
C ILE A 187 9.49 -24.95 -17.28
N GLN A 188 8.70 -25.78 -16.59
CA GLN A 188 9.02 -27.20 -16.36
C GLN A 188 9.20 -27.99 -17.67
N ARG A 189 8.47 -27.61 -18.73
CA ARG A 189 8.60 -28.19 -20.08
C ARG A 189 9.74 -27.58 -20.90
N GLY A 190 10.45 -26.58 -20.38
CA GLY A 190 11.57 -25.91 -21.05
C GLY A 190 11.15 -24.88 -22.11
N GLU A 191 9.86 -24.53 -22.13
CA GLU A 191 9.22 -23.69 -23.15
C GLU A 191 9.24 -22.19 -22.82
N PHE A 192 10.07 -21.76 -21.86
CA PHE A 192 10.26 -20.34 -21.56
C PHE A 192 11.02 -19.67 -22.71
N ASP A 193 10.37 -18.75 -23.41
CA ASP A 193 10.89 -18.03 -24.56
C ASP A 193 10.93 -16.50 -24.35
N LEU A 194 11.34 -15.73 -25.36
CA LEU A 194 11.41 -14.26 -25.24
C LEU A 194 10.04 -13.57 -25.22
N GLU A 195 8.98 -14.26 -25.68
CA GLU A 195 7.61 -13.75 -25.63
C GLU A 195 7.12 -13.82 -24.18
N ASP A 196 7.38 -14.93 -23.49
CA ASP A 196 7.11 -15.07 -22.06
C ASP A 196 7.95 -14.08 -21.23
N PHE A 197 9.23 -13.92 -21.58
CA PHE A 197 10.12 -12.98 -20.91
C PHE A 197 9.61 -11.54 -21.03
N LEU A 198 9.09 -11.14 -22.19
CA LEU A 198 8.50 -9.81 -22.40
C LEU A 198 7.29 -9.57 -21.50
N VAL A 199 6.36 -10.53 -21.45
CA VAL A 199 5.15 -10.42 -20.60
C VAL A 199 5.54 -10.25 -19.14
N GLN A 200 6.52 -11.03 -18.67
CA GLN A 200 7.01 -10.93 -17.29
C GLN A 200 7.67 -9.58 -17.00
N MET A 201 8.41 -9.03 -17.96
CA MET A 201 9.01 -7.70 -17.79
C MET A 201 7.95 -6.58 -17.73
N GLN A 202 6.89 -6.67 -18.55
CA GLN A 202 5.79 -5.70 -18.53
C GLN A 202 5.04 -5.73 -17.19
N GLN A 203 4.79 -6.93 -16.65
CA GLN A 203 4.18 -7.09 -15.32
C GLN A 203 5.05 -6.46 -14.22
N VAL A 204 6.37 -6.65 -14.27
CA VAL A 204 7.31 -6.03 -13.32
C VAL A 204 7.35 -4.51 -13.46
N GLN A 205 7.20 -3.97 -14.67
CA GLN A 205 7.12 -2.53 -14.90
C GLN A 205 5.83 -1.93 -14.34
N GLU A 206 4.70 -2.64 -14.44
CA GLU A 206 3.41 -2.21 -13.87
C GLU A 206 3.43 -2.18 -12.33
N MET A 207 4.27 -3.00 -11.69
CA MET A 207 4.48 -2.98 -10.23
C MET A 207 5.29 -1.76 -9.73
N GLY A 208 5.84 -0.94 -10.63
CA GLY A 208 6.62 0.26 -10.29
C GLY A 208 8.12 -0.02 -10.06
N PRO A 209 8.91 1.02 -9.74
CA PRO A 209 10.36 0.89 -9.61
C PRO A 209 10.74 0.01 -8.40
N LEU A 210 11.20 -1.21 -8.71
CA LEU A 210 11.80 -2.18 -7.78
C LEU A 210 12.88 -1.60 -6.86
N SER A 211 13.46 -0.44 -7.19
CA SER A 211 14.38 0.29 -6.31
C SER A 211 13.74 0.61 -4.97
N GLY A 212 12.47 1.04 -4.94
CA GLY A 212 11.75 1.34 -3.70
C GLY A 212 11.50 0.10 -2.85
N LEU A 213 11.26 -1.07 -3.47
CA LEU A 213 11.08 -2.33 -2.76
C LEU A 213 12.41 -2.90 -2.22
N LEU A 214 13.51 -2.71 -2.97
CA LEU A 214 14.85 -3.13 -2.53
C LEU A 214 15.38 -2.27 -1.39
N ASP A 215 15.11 -0.97 -1.38
CA ASP A 215 15.58 -0.05 -0.33
C ASP A 215 14.87 -0.27 1.03
N MET A 216 13.77 -1.03 1.04
CA MET A 216 13.06 -1.43 2.25
C MET A 216 13.57 -2.76 2.86
N LEU A 217 14.47 -3.50 2.18
CA LEU A 217 15.00 -4.76 2.69
C LEU A 217 16.19 -4.54 3.65
N PRO A 218 16.19 -5.12 4.86
CA PRO A 218 17.33 -5.08 5.75
C PRO A 218 18.54 -5.78 5.11
N GLY A 219 19.65 -5.04 4.95
CA GLY A 219 20.87 -5.53 4.28
C GLY A 219 20.99 -5.18 2.79
N ALA A 220 20.02 -4.47 2.22
CA ALA A 220 20.03 -4.04 0.82
C ALA A 220 21.25 -3.20 0.43
N GLY A 221 21.79 -2.40 1.36
CA GLY A 221 23.02 -1.63 1.15
C GLY A 221 24.24 -2.51 0.85
N GLN A 222 24.39 -3.63 1.58
CA GLN A 222 25.47 -4.60 1.32
C GLN A 222 25.21 -5.43 0.06
N MET A 223 23.94 -5.77 -0.23
CA MET A 223 23.58 -6.56 -1.40
C MET A 223 23.69 -5.77 -2.72
N LYS A 224 23.30 -4.48 -2.75
CA LYS A 224 23.52 -3.56 -3.89
C LYS A 224 25.01 -3.45 -4.23
N GLN A 225 25.86 -3.35 -3.21
CA GLN A 225 27.30 -3.17 -3.37
C GLN A 225 28.00 -4.46 -3.85
N GLN A 226 27.51 -5.64 -3.46
CA GLN A 226 28.03 -6.93 -3.90
C GLN A 226 27.53 -7.37 -5.28
N MET A 227 26.27 -7.08 -5.63
CA MET A 227 25.65 -7.61 -6.85
C MET A 227 25.84 -6.73 -8.09
N GLN A 228 26.43 -5.52 -7.97
CA GLN A 228 26.61 -4.57 -9.09
C GLN A 228 25.37 -4.50 -9.99
N ILE A 229 24.17 -4.50 -9.39
CA ILE A 229 22.92 -4.47 -10.14
C ILE A 229 22.93 -3.14 -10.90
N PRO A 230 23.01 -3.14 -12.24
CA PRO A 230 22.93 -1.91 -13.01
C PRO A 230 21.67 -1.19 -12.58
N GLU A 231 21.70 0.14 -12.43
CA GLU A 231 20.48 0.91 -12.18
C GLU A 231 19.42 0.47 -13.20
N ILE A 232 18.40 -0.23 -12.70
CA ILE A 232 17.27 -0.67 -13.49
C ILE A 232 16.42 0.58 -13.70
N ASP A 233 16.86 1.43 -14.60
CA ASP A 233 16.17 2.65 -15.02
C ASP A 233 14.98 2.26 -15.92
N GLU A 234 13.91 3.06 -15.92
CA GLU A 234 12.77 2.91 -16.84
C GLU A 234 13.22 2.84 -18.30
N ARG A 235 14.32 3.51 -18.63
CA ARG A 235 14.93 3.48 -19.97
C ARG A 235 15.43 2.09 -20.35
N PHE A 236 15.96 1.33 -19.40
CA PHE A 236 16.43 -0.03 -19.65
C PHE A 236 15.25 -0.95 -20.04
N TRP A 237 14.10 -0.80 -19.36
CA TRP A 237 12.89 -1.55 -19.67
C TRP A 237 12.36 -1.25 -21.06
N LYS A 238 12.17 0.04 -21.38
CA LYS A 238 11.68 0.48 -22.69
C LYS A 238 12.59 0.05 -23.84
N HIS A 239 13.90 0.10 -23.63
CA HIS A 239 14.88 -0.38 -24.62
C HIS A 239 14.81 -1.90 -24.83
N SER A 240 14.69 -2.66 -23.74
CA SER A 240 14.61 -4.11 -23.79
C SER A 240 13.32 -4.58 -24.48
N GLU A 241 12.20 -3.93 -24.17
CA GLU A 241 10.92 -4.15 -24.86
C GLU A 241 11.04 -3.84 -26.36
N ALA A 242 11.60 -2.68 -26.73
CA ALA A 242 11.79 -2.30 -28.13
C ALA A 242 12.65 -3.31 -28.91
N ILE A 243 13.70 -3.86 -28.28
CA ILE A 243 14.53 -4.92 -28.87
C ILE A 243 13.71 -6.18 -29.12
N ILE A 244 12.93 -6.67 -28.15
CA ILE A 244 12.12 -7.89 -28.29
C ILE A 244 11.03 -7.70 -29.34
N LEU A 245 10.36 -6.54 -29.34
CA LEU A 245 9.32 -6.20 -30.31
C LEU A 245 9.87 -6.11 -31.75
N SER A 246 11.16 -5.80 -31.92
CA SER A 246 11.85 -5.79 -33.22
C SER A 246 12.26 -7.18 -33.74
N MET A 247 11.99 -8.24 -32.97
CA MET A 247 12.19 -9.63 -33.39
C MET A 247 10.94 -10.19 -34.07
N THR A 248 11.14 -11.15 -34.97
CA THR A 248 10.05 -11.95 -35.53
C THR A 248 9.54 -12.98 -34.51
N PRO A 249 8.29 -13.48 -34.64
CA PRO A 249 7.76 -14.50 -33.73
C PRO A 249 8.63 -15.77 -33.66
N ALA A 250 9.28 -16.15 -34.77
CA ALA A 250 10.20 -17.28 -34.80
C ALA A 250 11.46 -17.03 -33.95
N GLU A 251 12.00 -15.81 -33.97
CA GLU A 251 13.17 -15.43 -33.18
C GLU A 251 12.85 -15.26 -31.69
N ARG A 252 11.62 -14.84 -31.35
CA ARG A 252 11.17 -14.76 -29.95
C ARG A 252 11.02 -16.15 -29.33
N ARG A 253 10.36 -17.07 -30.05
CA ARG A 253 10.19 -18.47 -29.62
C ARG A 253 11.51 -19.25 -29.58
N ARG A 254 12.45 -18.89 -30.46
CA ARG A 254 13.74 -19.59 -30.61
C ARG A 254 14.92 -18.62 -30.67
N PRO A 255 15.33 -18.03 -29.53
CA PRO A 255 16.39 -17.02 -29.49
C PRO A 255 17.76 -17.52 -29.96
N GLU A 256 17.98 -18.83 -29.99
CA GLU A 256 19.20 -19.46 -30.47
C GLU A 256 19.46 -19.25 -31.97
N ILE A 257 18.43 -18.92 -32.77
CA ILE A 257 18.61 -18.66 -34.20
C ILE A 257 19.14 -17.25 -34.48
N ILE A 258 19.27 -16.40 -33.46
CA ILE A 258 19.69 -15.00 -33.59
C ILE A 258 21.21 -14.90 -33.81
N ASP A 259 21.59 -14.97 -35.07
CA ASP A 259 22.94 -14.74 -35.57
C ASP A 259 23.32 -13.25 -35.64
N GLY A 260 24.57 -12.95 -36.05
CA GLY A 260 25.06 -11.57 -36.15
C GLY A 260 24.33 -10.71 -37.17
N SER A 261 23.75 -11.30 -38.23
CA SER A 261 22.97 -10.58 -39.23
C SER A 261 21.61 -10.16 -38.66
N ARG A 262 20.94 -11.07 -37.97
CA ARG A 262 19.67 -10.81 -37.27
C ARG A 262 19.84 -9.78 -36.17
N ARG A 263 20.94 -9.82 -35.41
CA ARG A 263 21.23 -8.79 -34.38
C ARG A 263 21.33 -7.39 -34.97
N ARG A 264 22.00 -7.23 -36.11
CA ARG A 264 22.08 -5.94 -36.80
C ARG A 264 20.70 -5.45 -37.25
N ARG A 265 19.88 -6.34 -37.80
CA ARG A 265 18.51 -6.02 -38.22
C ARG A 265 17.63 -5.58 -37.04
N ILE A 266 17.67 -6.35 -35.94
CA ILE A 266 16.91 -6.03 -34.71
C ILE A 266 17.35 -4.68 -34.16
N ALA A 267 18.67 -4.48 -34.01
CA ALA A 267 19.25 -3.23 -33.54
C ALA A 267 18.84 -2.03 -34.38
N SER A 268 18.86 -2.15 -35.72
CA SER A 268 18.39 -1.08 -36.62
C SER A 268 16.89 -0.82 -36.52
N GLY A 269 16.09 -1.85 -36.19
CA GLY A 269 14.63 -1.73 -36.05
C GLY A 269 14.21 -0.95 -34.81
N CYS A 270 14.97 -1.07 -33.72
CA CYS A 270 14.70 -0.36 -32.45
C CYS A 270 15.61 0.85 -32.20
N GLY A 271 16.49 1.21 -33.15
CA GLY A 271 17.41 2.35 -33.00
C GLY A 271 18.53 2.12 -31.98
N MET A 272 18.90 0.86 -31.72
CA MET A 272 19.93 0.48 -30.75
C MET A 272 21.18 -0.09 -31.42
N GLN A 273 22.20 -0.46 -30.62
CA GLN A 273 23.41 -1.10 -31.14
C GLN A 273 23.31 -2.63 -31.07
N PRO A 274 24.02 -3.37 -31.96
CA PRO A 274 24.09 -4.83 -31.86
C PRO A 274 24.62 -5.36 -30.52
N ALA A 275 25.40 -4.53 -29.80
CA ALA A 275 25.89 -4.83 -28.46
C ALA A 275 24.74 -4.86 -27.42
N ASP A 276 23.74 -3.99 -27.56
CA ASP A 276 22.59 -3.95 -26.66
C ASP A 276 21.71 -5.19 -26.83
N VAL A 277 21.51 -5.61 -28.09
CA VAL A 277 20.80 -6.86 -28.41
C VAL A 277 21.54 -8.08 -27.82
N ASN A 278 22.88 -8.09 -27.87
CA ASN A 278 23.66 -9.16 -27.23
C ASN A 278 23.50 -9.17 -25.70
N ARG A 279 23.49 -8.00 -25.08
CA ARG A 279 23.32 -7.87 -23.63
C ARG A 279 21.98 -8.42 -23.19
N LEU A 280 20.90 -8.06 -23.88
CA LEU A 280 19.57 -8.60 -23.62
C LEU A 280 19.52 -10.13 -23.76
N LEU A 281 20.08 -10.67 -24.84
CA LEU A 281 20.10 -12.12 -25.06
C LEU A 281 20.87 -12.88 -23.98
N ASN A 282 21.92 -12.27 -23.41
CA ASN A 282 22.65 -12.85 -22.29
C ASN A 282 21.82 -12.83 -21.00
N GLN A 283 21.18 -11.69 -20.70
CA GLN A 283 20.30 -11.55 -19.53
C GLN A 283 19.13 -12.53 -19.59
N TYR A 284 18.51 -12.70 -20.75
CA TYR A 284 17.48 -13.70 -20.97
C TYR A 284 17.99 -15.13 -20.70
N ARG A 285 19.20 -15.49 -21.14
CA ARG A 285 19.78 -16.82 -20.86
C ARG A 285 20.04 -17.04 -19.37
N GLU A 286 20.51 -16.02 -18.68
CA GLU A 286 20.74 -16.06 -17.23
C GLU A 286 19.42 -16.23 -16.47
N ALA A 287 18.40 -15.44 -16.81
CA ALA A 287 17.06 -15.55 -16.25
C ALA A 287 16.45 -16.94 -16.51
N LYS A 288 16.55 -17.44 -17.75
CA LYS A 288 16.08 -18.78 -18.12
C LYS A 288 16.78 -19.87 -17.30
N LYS A 289 18.10 -19.75 -17.09
CA LYS A 289 18.87 -20.70 -16.27
C LYS A 289 18.42 -20.66 -14.80
N LEU A 290 18.19 -19.49 -14.24
CA LEU A 290 17.71 -19.34 -12.86
C LEU A 290 16.31 -19.95 -12.69
N MET A 291 15.39 -19.66 -13.61
CA MET A 291 14.03 -20.21 -13.59
C MET A 291 14.01 -21.74 -13.73
N GLN A 292 14.88 -22.31 -14.57
CA GLN A 292 15.04 -23.76 -14.67
C GLN A 292 15.52 -24.39 -13.36
N VAL A 293 16.44 -23.75 -12.64
CA VAL A 293 16.92 -24.24 -11.33
C VAL A 293 15.81 -24.18 -10.28
N MET A 294 15.04 -23.08 -10.23
CA MET A 294 13.93 -22.93 -9.28
C MET A 294 12.79 -23.94 -9.52
N THR A 295 12.49 -24.26 -10.78
CA THR A 295 11.40 -25.20 -11.14
C THR A 295 11.80 -26.67 -11.11
N SER A 296 13.09 -26.99 -11.14
CA SER A 296 13.62 -28.37 -11.09
C SER A 296 13.60 -29.01 -9.69
N GLY A 297 12.93 -28.38 -8.71
CA GLY A 297 12.67 -28.99 -7.39
C GLY A 297 13.89 -29.17 -6.49
N LYS A 298 15.04 -28.57 -6.81
CA LYS A 298 16.14 -28.43 -5.85
C LYS A 298 15.91 -27.14 -5.09
N GLY A 299 15.43 -27.27 -3.85
CA GLY A 299 15.12 -26.17 -2.95
C GLY A 299 16.30 -25.22 -2.68
N PRO A 300 16.20 -24.33 -1.68
CA PRO A 300 17.11 -23.19 -1.46
C PRO A 300 18.62 -23.50 -1.51
N GLY A 301 19.04 -24.74 -1.24
CA GLY A 301 20.43 -25.20 -1.36
C GLY A 301 21.00 -25.29 -2.79
N GLY A 302 20.16 -25.22 -3.83
CA GLY A 302 20.61 -25.14 -5.23
C GLY A 302 21.06 -23.73 -5.64
N LEU A 303 20.48 -22.69 -5.01
CA LEU A 303 20.85 -21.30 -5.24
C LEU A 303 22.19 -20.93 -4.57
N GLY A 304 22.45 -21.43 -3.35
CA GLY A 304 23.72 -21.15 -2.65
C GLY A 304 24.95 -21.60 -3.44
N LYS A 305 24.89 -22.80 -4.01
CA LYS A 305 25.99 -23.36 -4.82
C LYS A 305 26.25 -22.61 -6.13
N LEU A 306 25.31 -21.79 -6.60
CA LEU A 306 25.40 -21.03 -7.86
C LEU A 306 25.71 -19.54 -7.61
N LEU A 307 25.32 -19.02 -6.46
CA LEU A 307 25.67 -17.68 -5.97
C LEU A 307 26.99 -17.64 -5.19
N GLY A 308 27.61 -18.80 -4.94
CA GLY A 308 28.86 -18.89 -4.18
C GLY A 308 28.68 -18.60 -2.68
N ILE A 309 27.48 -18.86 -2.14
CA ILE A 309 27.11 -18.70 -0.74
C ILE A 309 26.74 -20.06 -0.14
#